data_AF-A0A6C0FKC7-F1
#
_entry.id   AF-A0A6C0FKC7-F1
#
_cell.length_a   1.000
_cell.length_b   1.000
_cell.length_c   1.000
_cell.angle_alpha   90.00
_cell.angle_beta   90.00
_cell.angle_gamma   90.00
#
_symmetry.space_group_name_H-M   'P 1'
#
loop_
_entity.id
_entity.type
_entity.pdbx_description
1 polymer ?
#
loop_
_entity_poly.entity_id
_entity_poly.type
_entity_poly.pdbx_seq_one_letter_code
_entity_poly.pdbx_strand_id
1 'polypeptide(L)' 'MKLIRLTPDNVRYYIGNEILFKSRGKHIVKIILDMSKSGKSIKIDHPDLQNSLQIVSREVYVILDSDKYD' A
#
# COMPACT_ATOMS: atom_id res chain seq x y z
N MET A 1 -4.98 -8.98 13.29
CA MET A 1 -4.76 -7.83 12.37
C MET A 1 -3.57 -6.99 12.78
N LYS A 2 -2.55 -6.92 11.93
CA LYS A 2 -1.32 -6.13 12.15
C LYS A 2 -1.18 -5.11 11.02
N LEU A 3 -0.87 -3.85 11.37
CA LEU A 3 -0.58 -2.79 10.41
C LEU A 3 0.93 -2.56 10.34
N ILE A 4 1.50 -2.63 9.13
CA ILE A 4 2.93 -2.36 8.90
C ILE A 4 3.06 -1.16 7.96
N ARG A 5 3.80 -0.13 8.39
CA ARG A 5 4.06 1.05 7.55
C ARG A 5 4.90 0.65 6.33
N LEU A 6 4.46 1.04 5.14
CA LEU A 6 5.24 0.87 3.91
C LEU A 6 6.43 1.83 3.90
N THR A 7 7.57 1.30 3.49
CA THR A 7 8.81 2.04 3.22
C THR A 7 9.39 1.55 1.90
N PRO A 8 10.27 2.34 1.25
CA PRO A 8 10.97 1.87 0.05
C PRO A 8 11.71 0.54 0.23
N ASP A 9 12.16 0.24 1.45
CA ASP A 9 12.93 -0.96 1.76
C ASP A 9 12.07 -2.22 1.93
N ASN A 10 10.80 -2.06 2.32
CA ASN A 10 9.93 -3.20 2.66
C ASN A 10 8.80 -3.46 1.64
N VAL A 11 8.46 -2.49 0.79
CA VAL A 11 7.28 -2.55 -0.07
C VAL A 11 7.28 -3.75 -1.02
N ARG A 12 8.47 -4.20 -1.45
CA ARG A 12 8.63 -5.38 -2.31
C ARG A 12 8.08 -6.68 -1.73
N TYR A 13 8.00 -6.79 -0.40
CA TYR A 13 7.49 -7.99 0.27
C TYR A 13 5.96 -8.04 0.33
N TYR A 14 5.29 -6.95 -0.01
CA TYR A 14 3.85 -6.78 0.20
C TYR A 14 3.07 -6.61 -1.10
N ILE A 15 3.69 -6.81 -2.26
CA ILE A 15 2.94 -6.86 -3.52
C ILE A 15 1.82 -7.93 -3.41
N GLY A 16 0.62 -7.59 -3.85
CA GLY A 16 -0.58 -8.41 -3.70
C GLY A 16 -1.32 -8.28 -2.35
N ASN A 17 -0.77 -7.56 -1.37
CA ASN A 17 -1.45 -7.32 -0.10
C ASN A 17 -2.33 -6.07 -0.12
N GLU A 18 -3.32 -6.05 0.77
CA GLU A 18 -4.15 -4.88 1.03
C GLU A 18 -3.39 -3.82 1.80
N ILE A 19 -3.64 -2.56 1.44
CA ILE A 19 -3.09 -1.39 2.10
C ILE A 19 -4.19 -0.42 2.48
N LEU A 20 -3.96 0.27 3.59
CA LEU A 20 -4.76 1.37 4.10
C LEU A 20 -4.00 2.68 3.92
N PHE A 21 -4.65 3.68 3.33
CA PHE A 21 -4.12 5.04 3.25
C PHE A 21 -5.25 6.06 3.32
N LYS A 22 -4.91 7.32 3.62
CA LYS A 22 -5.86 8.43 3.67
C LYS A 22 -5.82 9.25 2.37
N SER A 23 -6.98 9.56 1.81
CA SER A 23 -7.14 10.49 0.69
C SER A 23 -8.39 11.33 0.87
N ARG A 24 -8.29 12.65 0.70
CA ARG A 24 -9.39 13.62 0.89
C ARG A 24 -10.18 13.40 2.19
N GLY A 25 -9.48 13.14 3.29
CA GLY A 25 -10.08 12.91 4.61
C GLY A 25 -10.61 11.51 4.88
N LYS A 26 -10.70 10.64 3.87
CA LYS A 26 -11.26 9.29 3.98
C LYS A 26 -10.17 8.23 3.97
N HIS A 27 -10.38 7.15 4.73
CA HIS A 27 -9.58 5.95 4.65
C HIS A 27 -9.99 5.14 3.43
N ILE A 28 -9.00 4.65 2.67
CA ILE A 28 -9.18 3.87 1.46
C ILE A 28 -8.36 2.60 1.59
N VAL A 29 -8.96 1.46 1.22
CA VAL A 29 -8.28 0.17 1.13
C VAL A 29 -8.11 -0.23 -0.34
N LYS A 30 -6.90 -0.62 -0.72
CA LYS A 30 -6.54 -1.09 -2.07
C LYS A 30 -5.48 -2.18 -2.03
N ILE A 31 -5.37 -2.96 -3.10
CA ILE A 31 -4.31 -3.96 -3.27
C ILE A 31 -3.11 -3.31 -3.97
N ILE A 32 -1.89 -3.64 -3.52
CA ILE A 32 -0.67 -3.27 -4.22
C ILE A 32 -0.52 -4.16 -5.47
N LEU A 33 -0.57 -3.56 -6.65
CA LEU A 33 -0.45 -4.28 -7.92
C LEU A 33 1.01 -4.41 -8.38
N ASP A 34 1.82 -3.39 -8.12
CA ASP A 34 3.23 -3.32 -8.50
C ASP A 34 3.92 -2.18 -7.72
N MET A 35 5.23 -2.00 -7.91
CA MET A 35 5.99 -0.90 -7.33
C MET A 35 6.91 -0.23 -8.35
N SER A 36 7.26 1.04 -8.11
CA SER A 36 8.29 1.71 -8.89
C SER A 36 9.66 1.07 -8.63
N LYS A 37 10.60 1.19 -9.59
CA LYS A 37 11.97 0.64 -9.45
C LYS A 37 12.69 1.08 -8.16
N SER A 38 12.36 2.26 -7.63
CA SER A 38 12.95 2.80 -6.41
C SER A 38 12.19 2.46 -5.12
N GLY A 39 11.04 1.79 -5.21
CA GLY A 39 10.17 1.51 -4.05
C GLY A 39 9.45 2.74 -3.49
N LYS A 40 9.64 3.93 -4.06
CA LYS A 40 9.04 5.17 -3.51
C LYS A 40 7.55 5.35 -3.82
N SER A 41 7.02 4.56 -4.75
CA SER A 41 5.61 4.56 -5.13
C SER A 41 5.13 3.15 -5.46
N ILE A 42 3.83 2.93 -5.31
CA ILE A 42 3.14 1.68 -5.63
C ILE A 42 2.06 1.91 -6.68
N LYS A 43 1.81 0.89 -7.49
CA LYS A 43 0.70 0.85 -8.43
C LYS A 43 -0.54 0.29 -7.72
N ILE A 44 -1.65 1.00 -7.85
CA ILE A 44 -2.96 0.62 -7.30
C ILE A 44 -4.03 0.86 -8.35
N ASP A 45 -5.16 0.15 -8.29
CA ASP A 45 -6.31 0.49 -9.13
C ASP A 45 -7.13 1.60 -8.47
N HIS A 46 -6.80 2.84 -8.81
CA HIS A 46 -7.47 4.03 -8.30
C HIS A 46 -7.34 5.20 -9.28
N PRO A 47 -8.39 5.49 -10.08
CA PRO A 47 -8.32 6.44 -11.20
C PRO A 47 -7.99 7.86 -10.74
N ASP A 48 -8.54 8.30 -9.60
CA ASP A 48 -8.29 9.62 -9.01
C ASP A 48 -6.82 9.86 -8.62
N LEU A 49 -6.03 8.80 -8.46
CA LEU A 49 -4.60 8.85 -8.16
C LEU A 49 -3.75 8.41 -9.36
N GLN A 50 -4.32 8.40 -10.57
CA GLN A 50 -3.64 7.96 -11.79
C GLN A 50 -2.97 6.57 -11.62
N ASN A 51 -3.62 5.70 -10.84
CA ASN A 51 -3.15 4.36 -10.51
C ASN A 51 -1.76 4.29 -9.83
N SER A 52 -1.29 5.38 -9.22
CA SER A 52 0.02 5.46 -8.57
C SER A 52 -0.06 6.20 -7.24
N LEU A 53 0.45 5.59 -6.17
CA LEU A 53 0.49 6.18 -4.84
C LEU A 53 1.93 6.28 -4.34
N GLN A 54 2.38 7.50 -4.04
CA GLN A 54 3.67 7.74 -3.40
C GLN A 54 3.62 7.34 -1.92
N ILE A 55 4.61 6.57 -1.45
CA ILE A 55 4.64 6.04 -0.08
C ILE A 55 5.64 6.76 0.84
N VAL A 56 6.58 7.53 0.30
CA VAL A 56 7.60 8.23 1.11
C VAL A 56 7.07 9.44 1.85
N SER A 57 6.04 10.11 1.32
CA SER A 57 5.44 11.34 1.87
C SER A 57 4.08 11.11 2.51
N ARG A 58 3.58 9.86 2.50
CA ARG A 58 2.24 9.49 2.96
C ARG A 58 2.31 8.35 3.95
N GLU A 59 1.38 8.36 4.89
CA GLU A 59 1.17 7.22 5.79
C GLU A 59 0.34 6.17 5.06
N VAL A 60 1.02 5.11 4.63
CA VAL A 60 0.43 3.94 3.96
C VAL A 60 0.81 2.71 4.77
N TYR A 61 -0.18 1.89 5.12
CA TYR A 61 0.01 0.71 5.96
C TYR A 61 -0.49 -0.53 5.24
N VAL A 62 0.29 -1.61 5.27
CA VAL A 62 -0.16 -2.93 4.86
C VAL A 62 -1.03 -3.53 5.95
N ILE A 63 -2.16 -4.12 5.56
CA ILE A 63 -3.04 -4.87 6.44
C ILE A 63 -2.64 -6.34 6.36
N LEU A 64 -2.03 -6.85 7.42
CA LEU A 64 -1.74 -8.28 7.56
C LEU A 64 -2.82 -8.92 8.42
N ASP A 65 -3.57 -9.82 7.80
CA ASP A 65 -4.51 -10.67 8.51
C ASP A 65 -3.78 -11.91 9.05
N SER A 66 -4.09 -12.27 10.29
CA SER A 66 -3.40 -13.34 11.01
C SER A 66 -3.97 -14.72 10.64
N ASP A 67 -5.15 -14.77 10.01
CA ASP A 67 -5.92 -15.98 9.76
C ASP A 67 -5.81 -16.50 8.32
N LYS A 68 -5.03 -15.85 7.45
CA LYS A 68 -4.89 -16.29 6.03
C LYS A 68 -3.88 -17.43 5.79
N TYR A 69 -3.26 -17.96 6.83
CA TYR A 69 -2.23 -19.00 6.72
C TYR A 69 -2.29 -20.10 7.80
N ASP A 70 -3.45 -20.32 8.43
CA ASP A 70 -3.68 -21.52 9.28
C ASP A 70 -4.38 -22.63 8.47
#